data_AF-A0A2G7LS42-F1
#
_entry.id   AF-A0A2G7LS42-F1
#
_cell.length_a   1.000
_cell.length_b   1.000
_cell.length_c   1.000
_cell.angle_alpha   90.00
_cell.angle_beta   90.00
_cell.angle_gamma   90.00
#
_symmetry.space_group_name_H-M   'P 1'
#
loop_
_entity.id
_entity.type
_entity.pdbx_description
1 polymer ?
#
loop_
_entity_poly.entity_id
_entity_poly.type
_entity_poly.pdbx_seq_one_letter_code
_entity_poly.pdbx_strand_id
1 'polypeptide(L)'
;MKKIIPLSQTHPDSLKQWNFKKNTDIKPTDVSAGSHKKVWWKCKKEHEWEAVIYSRSYVGCPRCKESKGELSVQRFLNANKINYKGQWTFSDCINKQSLPFDFAVLDKCNMIMCLIEFDGEFHYRPMIGEERLQYIQHNDKIKDDYCKANNIPLIRIPYWDFKNIDSTLTERLTELGVLSLALS
;
A
#
# COMPACT_ATOMS: atom_id res chain seq x y z
N MET A 1 12.41 -25.54 -29.93
CA MET A 1 12.27 -24.90 -28.60
C MET A 1 12.52 -23.41 -28.76
N LYS A 2 11.66 -22.52 -28.24
CA LYS A 2 11.91 -21.07 -28.30
C LYS A 2 13.15 -20.76 -27.44
N LYS A 3 14.18 -20.16 -28.04
CA LYS A 3 15.37 -19.71 -27.33
C LYS A 3 14.96 -18.61 -26.35
N ILE A 4 15.10 -18.86 -25.05
CA ILE A 4 14.90 -17.83 -24.03
C ILE A 4 16.05 -16.84 -24.16
N ILE A 5 15.74 -15.56 -24.38
CA ILE A 5 16.73 -14.50 -24.27
C ILE A 5 16.71 -14.02 -22.80
N PRO A 6 17.83 -14.14 -22.06
CA PRO A 6 17.86 -13.82 -20.64
C PRO A 6 17.43 -12.39 -20.30
N LEU A 7 16.77 -12.25 -19.15
CA LEU A 7 16.44 -10.96 -18.55
C LEU A 7 17.70 -10.14 -18.30
N SER A 8 18.79 -10.80 -17.88
CA SER A 8 20.08 -10.13 -17.66
C SER A 8 20.67 -9.48 -18.90
N GLN A 9 20.36 -10.01 -20.09
CA GLN A 9 20.85 -9.46 -21.36
C GLN A 9 19.93 -8.35 -21.89
N THR A 10 18.62 -8.57 -21.83
CA THR A 10 17.63 -7.66 -22.43
C THR A 10 17.29 -6.48 -21.53
N HIS A 11 17.38 -6.65 -20.21
CA HIS A 11 16.97 -5.67 -19.21
C HIS A 11 17.98 -5.58 -18.04
N PRO A 12 19.25 -5.23 -18.30
CA PRO A 12 20.28 -5.14 -17.25
C PRO A 12 19.90 -4.16 -16.13
N ASP A 13 19.14 -3.10 -16.43
CA ASP A 13 18.65 -2.16 -15.42
C ASP A 13 17.66 -2.77 -14.42
N SER A 14 16.92 -3.80 -14.81
CA SER A 14 16.05 -4.56 -13.88
C SER A 14 16.88 -5.26 -12.81
N LEU A 15 18.12 -5.64 -13.09
CA LEU A 15 19.00 -6.31 -12.14
C LEU A 15 19.41 -5.40 -10.98
N LYS A 16 19.43 -4.07 -11.19
CA LYS A 16 19.65 -3.09 -10.12
C LYS A 16 18.59 -3.17 -9.02
N GLN A 17 17.45 -3.82 -9.30
CA GLN A 17 16.37 -4.02 -8.34
C GLN A 17 16.07 -5.50 -8.08
N TRP A 18 16.92 -6.42 -8.53
CA TRP A 18 16.73 -7.84 -8.26
C TRP A 18 17.17 -8.18 -6.83
N ASN A 19 16.32 -8.89 -6.07
CA ASN A 19 16.71 -9.34 -4.74
C ASN A 19 17.46 -10.69 -4.80
N PHE A 20 18.79 -10.63 -4.97
CA PHE A 20 19.64 -11.83 -5.07
C PHE A 20 19.62 -12.69 -3.80
N LYS A 21 19.31 -12.12 -2.64
CA LYS A 21 19.25 -12.87 -1.37
C LYS A 21 18.00 -13.73 -1.27
N LYS A 22 16.87 -13.26 -1.81
CA LYS A 22 15.57 -13.94 -1.72
C LYS A 22 15.23 -14.79 -2.95
N ASN A 23 15.78 -14.47 -4.12
CA ASN A 23 15.59 -15.27 -5.33
C ASN A 23 16.71 -16.31 -5.47
N THR A 24 16.83 -17.22 -4.51
CA THR A 24 17.88 -18.26 -4.53
C THR A 24 17.68 -19.26 -5.67
N ASP A 25 16.42 -19.55 -5.99
CA ASP A 25 16.05 -20.65 -6.90
C ASP A 25 15.82 -20.19 -8.35
N ILE A 26 15.83 -18.87 -8.59
CA ILE A 26 15.58 -18.27 -9.90
C ILE A 26 16.70 -17.30 -10.19
N LYS A 27 17.46 -17.53 -11.26
CA LYS A 27 18.49 -16.59 -11.71
C LYS A 27 17.98 -15.73 -12.86
N PRO A 28 18.43 -14.47 -12.97
CA PRO A 28 18.09 -13.61 -14.12
C PRO A 28 18.54 -14.15 -15.48
N THR A 29 19.46 -15.12 -15.49
CA THR A 29 19.92 -15.85 -16.69
C THR A 29 18.90 -16.86 -17.20
N ASP A 30 17.97 -17.31 -16.34
CA ASP A 30 17.10 -18.46 -16.59
C ASP A 30 15.67 -18.06 -16.94
N VAL A 31 15.41 -16.74 -17.00
CA VAL A 31 14.09 -16.16 -17.22
C VAL A 31 14.17 -15.07 -18.29
N SER A 32 13.14 -14.94 -19.12
CA SER A 32 12.98 -13.81 -20.04
C SER A 32 12.23 -12.65 -19.39
N ALA A 33 12.30 -11.46 -19.98
CA ALA A 33 11.47 -10.31 -19.61
C ALA A 33 9.96 -10.57 -19.69
N GLY A 34 9.51 -11.44 -20.60
CA GLY A 34 8.09 -11.86 -20.71
C GLY A 34 7.66 -12.93 -19.70
N SER A 35 8.48 -13.24 -18.69
CA SER A 35 8.17 -14.32 -17.76
C SER A 35 7.03 -13.96 -16.80
N HIS A 36 6.11 -14.91 -16.60
CA HIS A 36 5.05 -14.82 -15.59
C HIS A 36 5.49 -15.23 -14.18
N LYS A 37 6.76 -15.61 -14.00
CA LYS A 37 7.29 -15.96 -12.67
C LYS A 37 7.25 -14.74 -11.75
N LYS A 38 6.79 -14.97 -10.51
CA LYS A 38 6.86 -14.01 -9.41
C LYS A 38 8.23 -14.12 -8.75
N VAL A 39 8.89 -12.98 -8.54
CA VAL A 39 10.21 -12.90 -7.92
C VAL A 39 10.27 -11.72 -6.95
N TRP A 40 11.23 -11.75 -6.05
CA TRP A 40 11.51 -10.66 -5.11
C TRP A 40 12.33 -9.56 -5.76
N TRP A 41 11.85 -8.33 -5.61
CA TRP A 41 12.52 -7.11 -6.01
C TRP A 41 12.97 -6.34 -4.78
N LYS A 42 13.97 -5.47 -4.96
CA LYS A 42 14.51 -4.59 -3.93
C LYS A 42 14.89 -3.26 -4.55
N CYS A 43 14.29 -2.14 -4.11
CA CYS A 43 14.60 -0.83 -4.69
C CYS A 43 15.81 -0.20 -4.01
N LYS A 44 16.30 0.93 -4.54
CA LYS A 44 17.40 1.70 -3.94
C LYS A 44 17.13 2.22 -2.52
N LYS A 45 15.85 2.29 -2.12
CA LYS A 45 15.42 2.66 -0.76
C LYS A 45 15.27 1.40 0.15
N GLU A 46 15.84 0.28 -0.26
CA GLU A 46 15.83 -1.00 0.45
C GLU A 46 14.44 -1.65 0.65
N HIS A 47 13.39 -1.12 0.02
CA HIS A 47 12.07 -1.74 0.04
C HIS A 47 12.06 -3.03 -0.78
N GLU A 48 11.58 -4.11 -0.19
CA GLU A 48 11.45 -5.41 -0.83
C GLU A 48 9.98 -5.71 -1.14
N TRP A 49 9.69 -6.25 -2.33
CA TRP A 49 8.33 -6.65 -2.71
C TRP A 49 8.37 -7.78 -3.74
N GLU A 50 7.29 -8.52 -3.88
CA GLU A 50 7.15 -9.53 -4.93
C GLU A 50 6.33 -9.00 -6.10
N ALA A 51 6.79 -9.26 -7.32
CA ALA A 51 6.03 -8.95 -8.53
C ALA A 51 6.40 -9.91 -9.67
N VAL A 52 5.48 -10.06 -10.62
CA VAL A 52 5.71 -10.81 -11.86
C VAL A 52 6.74 -10.07 -12.73
N ILE A 53 7.68 -10.81 -13.33
CA ILE A 53 8.76 -10.22 -14.14
C ILE A 53 8.23 -9.36 -15.29
N TYR A 54 7.25 -9.86 -16.05
CA TYR A 54 6.68 -9.14 -17.18
C TYR A 54 6.02 -7.80 -16.82
N SER A 55 5.28 -7.73 -15.71
CA SER A 55 4.56 -6.50 -15.32
C SER A 55 5.45 -5.47 -14.61
N ARG A 56 6.65 -5.87 -14.16
CA ARG A 56 7.52 -5.02 -13.32
C ARG A 56 7.99 -3.75 -14.02
N SER A 57 8.22 -3.79 -15.33
CA SER A 57 8.71 -2.61 -16.08
C SER A 57 7.74 -1.43 -15.99
N TYR A 58 6.45 -1.70 -15.78
CA TYR A 58 5.39 -0.71 -15.65
C TYR A 58 5.05 -0.41 -14.18
N VAL A 59 5.18 -1.41 -13.32
CA VAL A 59 4.85 -1.33 -11.89
C VAL A 59 6.15 -1.28 -11.09
N GLY A 60 6.68 -0.07 -10.87
CA GLY A 60 7.84 0.18 -10.01
C GLY A 60 7.60 -0.22 -8.54
N CYS A 61 8.57 0.08 -7.67
CA CYS A 61 8.45 -0.20 -6.24
C CYS A 61 7.16 0.44 -5.66
N PRO A 62 6.21 -0.35 -5.12
CA PRO A 62 4.94 0.18 -4.63
C PRO A 62 5.17 1.20 -3.49
N ARG A 63 6.09 0.87 -2.58
CA ARG A 63 6.51 1.73 -1.47
C ARG A 63 7.27 3.00 -1.87
N CYS A 64 7.73 3.10 -3.12
CA CYS A 64 8.33 4.34 -3.61
C CYS A 64 7.29 5.36 -4.08
N LYS A 65 6.04 4.94 -4.32
CA LYS A 65 4.94 5.82 -4.71
C LYS A 65 4.10 6.28 -3.51
N GLU A 66 4.17 5.56 -2.39
CA GLU A 66 3.51 5.91 -1.13
C GLU A 66 3.92 7.31 -0.65
N SER A 67 2.96 8.05 -0.09
CA SER A 67 3.24 9.33 0.57
C SER A 67 4.09 9.13 1.83
N LYS A 68 4.72 10.20 2.33
CA LYS A 68 5.44 10.14 3.63
C LYS A 68 4.52 9.70 4.77
N GLY A 69 3.24 10.10 4.73
CA GLY A 69 2.24 9.76 5.75
C GLY A 69 1.88 8.29 5.72
N GLU A 70 1.53 7.75 4.55
CA GLU A 70 1.30 6.32 4.36
C GLU A 70 2.50 5.48 4.81
N LEU A 71 3.73 5.91 4.49
CA LEU A 71 4.93 5.22 4.95
C LEU A 71 5.07 5.24 6.48
N SER A 72 4.65 6.33 7.14
CA SER A 72 4.66 6.42 8.60
C SER A 72 3.63 5.50 9.23
N VAL A 73 2.39 5.49 8.71
CA VAL A 73 1.33 4.55 9.11
C VAL A 73 1.82 3.11 8.95
N GLN A 74 2.39 2.77 7.79
CA GLN A 74 2.93 1.45 7.52
C GLN A 74 4.05 1.05 8.49
N ARG A 75 4.95 1.98 8.84
CA ARG A 75 6.00 1.75 9.84
C ARG A 75 5.42 1.45 11.21
N PHE A 76 4.44 2.22 11.65
CA PHE A 76 3.73 1.99 12.90
C PHE A 76 3.09 0.60 12.94
N LEU A 77 2.32 0.24 11.91
CA LEU A 77 1.64 -1.06 11.82
C LEU A 77 2.65 -2.22 11.86
N ASN A 78 3.77 -2.11 11.13
CA ASN A 78 4.82 -3.11 11.13
C ASN A 78 5.54 -3.22 12.48
N ALA A 79 5.87 -2.09 13.12
CA ALA A 79 6.55 -2.06 14.41
C ALA A 79 5.73 -2.73 15.51
N ASN A 80 4.41 -2.58 15.44
CA ASN A 80 3.46 -3.20 16.36
C ASN A 80 2.97 -4.59 15.91
N LYS A 81 3.54 -5.16 14.84
CA LYS A 81 3.18 -6.49 14.30
C LYS A 81 1.69 -6.65 14.00
N ILE A 82 1.03 -5.57 13.58
CA ILE A 82 -0.39 -5.56 13.24
C ILE A 82 -0.56 -6.19 11.86
N ASN A 83 -1.57 -7.06 11.69
CA ASN A 83 -1.93 -7.61 10.39
C ASN A 83 -2.70 -6.57 9.57
N TYR A 84 -2.21 -6.23 8.38
CA TYR A 84 -2.87 -5.28 7.50
C TYR A 84 -2.61 -5.57 6.02
N LYS A 85 -3.44 -4.99 5.16
CA LYS A 85 -3.24 -4.92 3.71
C LYS A 85 -3.36 -3.50 3.21
N GLY A 86 -2.45 -3.08 2.32
CA GLY A 86 -2.54 -1.78 1.68
C GLY A 86 -3.45 -1.78 0.46
N GLN A 87 -3.96 -0.60 0.07
CA GLN A 87 -4.77 -0.38 -1.13
C GLN A 87 -5.98 -1.33 -1.22
N TRP A 88 -6.67 -1.49 -0.09
CA TRP A 88 -7.81 -2.39 0.03
C TRP A 88 -9.02 -1.83 -0.72
N THR A 89 -9.75 -2.67 -1.44
CA THR A 89 -10.93 -2.24 -2.22
C THR A 89 -12.12 -3.13 -1.91
N PHE A 90 -13.31 -2.56 -2.09
CA PHE A 90 -14.55 -3.31 -2.16
C PHE A 90 -15.13 -3.18 -3.58
N SER A 91 -15.80 -4.23 -4.05
CA SER A 91 -16.37 -4.26 -5.40
C SER A 91 -17.55 -3.30 -5.56
N ASP A 92 -18.18 -2.92 -4.46
CA ASP A 92 -19.38 -2.09 -4.36
C ASP A 92 -19.10 -0.68 -3.78
N CYS A 93 -17.89 -0.42 -3.27
CA CYS A 93 -17.43 0.93 -2.96
C CYS A 93 -16.80 1.58 -4.20
N ILE A 94 -17.62 2.15 -5.08
CA ILE A 94 -17.23 2.58 -6.43
C ILE A 94 -17.56 4.06 -6.73
N ASN A 95 -16.72 4.69 -7.56
CA ASN A 95 -17.08 5.85 -8.38
C ASN A 95 -16.99 5.43 -9.86
N LYS A 96 -15.99 5.90 -10.62
CA LYS A 96 -15.65 5.36 -11.95
C LYS A 96 -15.05 3.94 -11.89
N GLN A 97 -14.41 3.64 -10.77
CA GLN A 97 -13.78 2.36 -10.43
C GLN A 97 -13.86 2.17 -8.91
N SER A 98 -13.56 0.95 -8.42
CA SER A 98 -13.41 0.70 -6.99
C SER A 98 -12.42 1.68 -6.36
N LEU A 99 -12.85 2.27 -5.25
CA LEU A 99 -12.06 3.24 -4.51
C LEU A 99 -11.17 2.50 -3.49
N PRO A 100 -9.84 2.62 -3.60
CA PRO A 100 -8.93 1.98 -2.66
C PRO A 100 -8.84 2.77 -1.36
N PHE A 101 -8.84 2.05 -0.25
CA PHE A 101 -8.45 2.54 1.07
C PHE A 101 -6.95 2.31 1.29
N ASP A 102 -6.27 3.26 1.92
CA ASP A 102 -4.80 3.17 2.07
C ASP A 102 -4.39 1.89 2.80
N PHE A 103 -5.07 1.57 3.91
CA PHE A 103 -4.86 0.33 4.66
C PHE A 103 -6.17 -0.27 5.20
N ALA A 104 -6.23 -1.60 5.23
CA ALA A 104 -7.19 -2.37 6.00
C ALA A 104 -6.47 -3.14 7.09
N VAL A 105 -6.86 -2.92 8.35
CA VAL A 105 -6.38 -3.67 9.51
C VAL A 105 -7.25 -4.91 9.66
N LEU A 106 -6.60 -6.06 9.83
CA LEU A 106 -7.25 -7.36 9.82
C LEU A 106 -7.03 -8.09 11.14
N ASP A 107 -8.03 -8.85 11.58
CA ASP A 107 -7.86 -9.78 12.68
C ASP A 107 -7.11 -11.06 12.24
N LYS A 108 -6.99 -12.01 13.17
CA LYS A 108 -6.40 -13.34 12.93
C LYS A 108 -7.18 -14.22 11.95
N CYS A 109 -8.46 -13.91 11.73
CA CYS A 109 -9.36 -14.59 10.80
C CYS A 109 -9.40 -13.91 9.43
N ASN A 110 -8.60 -12.85 9.21
CA ASN A 110 -8.63 -11.98 8.03
C ASN A 110 -9.92 -11.16 7.88
N MET A 111 -10.66 -10.95 8.97
CA MET A 111 -11.81 -10.04 9.02
C MET A 111 -11.33 -8.61 9.23
N ILE A 112 -12.02 -7.65 8.62
CA ILE A 112 -11.67 -6.23 8.70
C ILE A 112 -12.05 -5.70 10.08
N MET A 113 -11.04 -5.18 10.80
CA MET A 113 -11.22 -4.49 12.07
C MET A 113 -11.47 -2.99 11.87
N CYS A 114 -10.71 -2.38 10.96
CA CYS A 114 -10.90 -1.00 10.54
C CYS A 114 -10.19 -0.70 9.22
N LEU A 115 -10.53 0.43 8.62
CA LEU A 115 -9.84 1.02 7.47
C LEU A 115 -9.10 2.28 7.92
N ILE A 116 -8.01 2.60 7.24
CA ILE A 116 -7.18 3.78 7.52
C ILE A 116 -6.97 4.56 6.21
N GLU A 117 -7.10 5.88 6.27
CA GLU A 117 -6.75 6.84 5.21
C GLU A 117 -5.75 7.86 5.77
N PHE A 118 -4.72 8.18 4.99
CA PHE A 118 -3.87 9.34 5.24
C PHE A 118 -4.14 10.43 4.20
N ASP A 119 -4.73 11.53 4.65
CA ASP A 119 -5.18 12.58 3.75
C ASP A 119 -4.08 13.61 3.53
N GLY A 120 -3.42 13.50 2.37
CA GLY A 120 -2.46 14.51 1.92
C GLY A 120 -3.06 15.91 1.75
N GLU A 121 -2.20 16.93 1.61
CA GLU A 121 -2.61 18.33 1.46
C GLU A 121 -3.64 18.56 0.34
N PHE A 122 -3.60 17.75 -0.72
CA PHE A 122 -4.51 17.87 -1.87
C PHE A 122 -5.96 17.40 -1.60
N HIS A 123 -6.24 16.78 -0.45
CA HIS A 123 -7.61 16.55 0.01
C HIS A 123 -8.26 17.84 0.53
N TYR A 124 -7.46 18.84 0.87
CA TYR A 124 -7.90 20.08 1.51
C TYR A 124 -7.60 21.33 0.69
N ARG A 125 -6.57 21.28 -0.17
CA ARG A 125 -6.11 22.43 -0.93
C ARG A 125 -6.01 22.13 -2.42
N PRO A 126 -6.52 23.02 -3.29
CA PRO A 126 -6.35 22.88 -4.72
C PRO A 126 -4.88 23.14 -5.10
N MET A 127 -4.36 22.37 -6.07
CA MET A 127 -3.08 22.71 -6.73
C MET A 127 -3.31 23.74 -7.84
N ILE A 128 -4.24 23.44 -8.74
CA ILE A 128 -4.61 24.26 -9.91
C ILE A 128 -6.08 23.97 -10.18
N GLY A 129 -6.92 25.00 -10.09
CA GLY A 129 -8.36 24.85 -10.21
C GLY A 129 -8.98 24.01 -9.09
N GLU A 130 -10.31 24.00 -9.02
CA GLU A 130 -11.04 23.30 -7.96
C GLU A 130 -11.54 21.92 -8.37
N GLU A 131 -11.62 21.63 -9.67
CA GLU A 131 -12.21 20.39 -10.20
C GLU A 131 -11.56 19.13 -9.58
N ARG A 132 -10.23 19.12 -9.47
CA ARG A 132 -9.50 18.00 -8.87
C ARG A 132 -9.81 17.84 -7.39
N LEU A 133 -9.90 18.95 -6.65
CA LEU A 133 -10.23 18.93 -5.23
C LEU A 133 -11.66 18.43 -5.01
N GLN A 134 -12.62 18.93 -5.78
CA GLN A 134 -14.01 18.50 -5.74
C GLN A 134 -14.14 17.00 -6.06
N TYR A 135 -13.39 16.50 -7.03
CA TYR A 135 -13.36 15.07 -7.35
C TYR A 135 -12.78 14.22 -6.20
N ILE A 136 -11.70 14.68 -5.56
CA ILE A 136 -11.10 14.00 -4.40
C ILE A 136 -12.10 13.97 -3.24
N GLN A 137 -12.68 15.12 -2.89
CA GLN A 137 -13.67 15.25 -1.82
C GLN A 137 -14.93 14.42 -2.10
N HIS A 138 -15.35 14.29 -3.36
CA HIS A 138 -16.44 13.42 -3.74
C HIS A 138 -16.11 11.94 -3.48
N ASN A 139 -14.90 11.49 -3.84
CA ASN A 139 -14.46 10.13 -3.53
C ASN A 139 -14.34 9.88 -2.02
N ASP A 140 -13.84 10.86 -1.27
CA ASP A 140 -13.76 10.79 0.19
C ASP A 140 -15.15 10.62 0.81
N LYS A 141 -16.13 11.38 0.31
CA LYS A 141 -17.52 11.24 0.74
C LYS A 141 -18.08 9.84 0.47
N ILE A 142 -17.81 9.26 -0.70
CA ILE A 142 -18.26 7.89 -1.02
C ILE A 142 -17.65 6.89 -0.03
N LYS A 143 -16.35 7.00 0.25
CA LYS A 143 -15.65 6.14 1.21
C LYS A 143 -16.25 6.28 2.61
N ASP A 144 -16.44 7.51 3.08
CA ASP A 144 -16.99 7.80 4.41
C ASP A 144 -18.41 7.24 4.56
N ASP A 145 -19.27 7.46 3.56
CA ASP A 145 -20.64 6.96 3.56
C ASP A 145 -20.68 5.42 3.49
N TYR A 146 -19.78 4.80 2.71
CA TYR A 146 -19.65 3.35 2.63
C TYR A 146 -19.26 2.73 3.97
N CYS A 147 -18.25 3.28 4.64
CA CYS A 147 -17.81 2.82 5.95
C CYS A 147 -18.94 2.93 6.99
N LYS A 148 -19.67 4.05 6.99
CA LYS A 148 -20.83 4.25 7.87
C LYS A 148 -21.93 3.23 7.59
N ALA A 149 -22.31 3.03 6.33
CA ALA A 149 -23.38 2.12 5.95
C ALA A 149 -23.07 0.65 6.32
N ASN A 150 -21.79 0.28 6.30
CA ASN A 150 -21.33 -1.09 6.60
C ASN A 150 -20.83 -1.27 8.04
N ASN A 151 -20.96 -0.25 8.90
CA ASN A 151 -20.42 -0.26 10.26
C ASN A 151 -18.92 -0.61 10.34
N ILE A 152 -18.13 -0.12 9.38
CA ILE A 152 -16.68 -0.31 9.34
C ILE A 152 -16.02 0.92 9.97
N PRO A 153 -15.24 0.77 11.06
CA PRO A 153 -14.48 1.88 11.62
C PRO A 153 -13.49 2.43 10.60
N LEU A 154 -13.52 3.76 10.40
CA LEU A 154 -12.59 4.48 9.51
C LEU A 154 -11.74 5.44 10.34
N ILE A 155 -10.43 5.28 10.26
CA ILE A 155 -9.44 6.17 10.88
C ILE A 155 -8.87 7.05 9.76
N ARG A 156 -9.25 8.33 9.72
CA ARG A 156 -8.63 9.32 8.81
C ARG A 156 -7.59 10.14 9.55
N ILE A 157 -6.40 10.26 8.98
CA ILE A 157 -5.30 11.06 9.54
C ILE A 157 -4.96 12.18 8.55
N PRO A 158 -5.25 13.45 8.88
CA PRO A 158 -4.95 14.55 7.99
C PRO A 158 -3.45 14.88 7.96
N TYR A 159 -2.96 15.45 6.85
CA TYR A 159 -1.53 15.72 6.67
C TYR A 159 -0.91 16.63 7.73
N TRP A 160 -1.68 17.54 8.35
CA TRP A 160 -1.19 18.40 9.42
C TRP A 160 -0.96 17.63 10.73
N ASP A 161 -1.56 16.46 10.89
CA ASP A 161 -1.41 15.59 12.07
C ASP A 161 -0.25 14.59 11.91
N PHE A 162 0.63 14.79 10.92
CA PHE A 162 1.74 13.89 10.60
C PHE A 162 2.61 13.52 11.81
N LYS A 163 2.85 14.46 12.74
CA LYS A 163 3.69 14.22 13.91
C LYS A 163 3.03 13.33 14.96
N ASN A 164 1.70 13.23 14.94
CA ASN A 164 0.91 12.48 15.92
C ASN A 164 0.36 11.17 15.34
N ILE A 165 0.80 10.75 14.13
CA ILE A 165 0.36 9.48 13.51
C ILE A 165 0.43 8.32 14.51
N ASP A 166 1.56 8.16 15.20
CA ASP A 166 1.77 7.05 16.12
C ASP A 166 0.82 7.13 17.34
N SER A 167 0.60 8.31 17.92
CA SER A 167 -0.32 8.47 19.07
C SER A 167 -1.76 8.27 18.65
N THR A 168 -2.17 8.85 17.51
CA THR A 168 -3.52 8.71 16.95
C THR A 168 -3.82 7.25 16.63
N LEU A 169 -2.89 6.54 15.99
CA LEU A 169 -3.06 5.11 15.72
C LEU A 169 -3.07 4.27 17.01
N THR A 170 -2.21 4.59 17.98
CA THR A 170 -2.19 3.88 19.27
C THR A 170 -3.53 3.98 19.98
N GLU A 171 -4.07 5.19 20.13
CA GLU A 171 -5.36 5.45 20.76
C GLU A 171 -6.49 4.69 20.04
N ARG A 172 -6.66 4.96 18.74
CA ARG A 172 -7.80 4.44 17.97
C ARG A 172 -7.75 2.93 17.78
N LEU A 173 -6.58 2.34 17.62
CA LEU A 173 -6.45 0.88 17.51
C LEU A 173 -6.58 0.18 18.87
N THR A 174 -6.28 0.87 19.98
CA THR A 174 -6.57 0.36 21.33
C THR A 174 -8.08 0.35 21.60
N GLU A 175 -8.80 1.42 21.25
CA GLU A 175 -10.26 1.47 21.37
C GLU A 175 -10.96 0.35 20.61
N LEU A 176 -10.41 -0.05 19.46
CA LEU A 176 -10.90 -1.15 18.62
C LEU A 176 -10.43 -2.54 19.09
N GLY A 177 -9.65 -2.63 20.17
CA GLY A 177 -9.11 -3.89 20.68
C GLY A 177 -8.07 -4.55 19.76
N VAL A 178 -7.52 -3.81 18.78
CA VAL A 178 -6.43 -4.28 17.91
C VAL A 178 -5.10 -4.26 18.67
N LEU A 179 -4.87 -3.22 19.46
CA LEU A 179 -3.73 -3.10 20.36
C LEU A 179 -4.16 -3.37 21.80
N SER A 180 -3.35 -4.13 22.53
CA SER A 180 -3.46 -4.22 23.99
C SER A 180 -2.59 -3.14 24.61
N LEU A 181 -3.13 -2.36 25.56
CA LEU A 181 -2.28 -1.60 26.48
C LEU A 181 -1.38 -2.59 27.19
N ALA A 182 -0.06 -2.46 27.04
CA ALA A 182 0.86 -3.18 27.90
C ALA A 182 0.52 -2.76 29.33
N LEU A 183 0.05 -3.69 30.15
CA LEU A 183 0.05 -3.52 31.59
C LEU A 183 1.53 -3.37 31.98
N SER A 184 1.94 -2.13 32.23
CA SER A 184 3.24 -1.79 32.83
C SER A 184 3.38 -2.42 34.21
#